data_AF-A0A1U7CWK5-F1
#
_entry.id   AF-A0A1U7CWK5-F1
#
_cell.length_a   1.000
_cell.length_b   1.000
_cell.length_c   1.000
_cell.angle_alpha   90.00
_cell.angle_beta   90.00
_cell.angle_gamma   90.00
#
_symmetry.space_group_name_H-M   'P 1'
#
loop_
_entity.id
_entity.type
_entity.pdbx_description
1 polymer ?
#
loop_
_entity_poly.entity_id
_entity_poly.type
_entity_poly.pdbx_seq_one_letter_code
_entity_poly.pdbx_strand_id
1 'polypeptide(L)'
;MQSSADRSRDEAAPSGRNWLAEPRTGVLAVLGLVVVVGGGRRLLHAFAARKLIARLVQPNVRPEEVEAAARFGRAGLHELFRLQGEAASVAVREAAARAIAILWSEDELIAEEEQALVRRAFHVTWGARRRYPRDLNCEIPIRVRYGLPFLSSEGPGLAPENLEWSHRISGARRAAIEEESSPNAGEGNVEFSIVPADFETDGPHRLALQARVRTVGLTDSWQIELPHVPFSFEFDPRLAVDSLLASPDAAREAAMSRAVRLEDAATASGSSPRFLPLGGELMIRNPPQLVVSSPLPHDLAHRVWIEIEGVESRISGGVLIAHGRSIRDDSATTAQPPTRHDLTPAMGPALPEGVIDRPGRRAIRVILIADPNLGWTDPEVRSVWPGEIQTDWVAAEVVRR
;
A
#
# COMPACT_ATOMS: atom_id res chain seq x y z
N MET A 1 -61.59 -89.12 -49.26
CA MET A 1 -60.81 -88.50 -48.16
C MET A 1 -59.61 -87.84 -48.83
N GLN A 2 -59.47 -86.51 -48.90
CA GLN A 2 -59.25 -85.53 -47.81
C GLN A 2 -58.05 -85.94 -46.92
N SER A 3 -57.19 -85.05 -46.39
CA SER A 3 -56.96 -83.60 -46.56
C SER A 3 -55.70 -83.23 -45.74
N SER A 4 -54.78 -82.32 -46.09
CA SER A 4 -54.42 -81.60 -47.33
C SER A 4 -52.95 -81.13 -47.21
N ALA A 5 -52.42 -80.34 -48.16
CA ALA A 5 -51.14 -79.65 -48.00
C ALA A 5 -51.26 -78.42 -47.08
N ASP A 6 -50.24 -78.13 -46.27
CA ASP A 6 -49.91 -76.76 -45.87
C ASP A 6 -48.39 -76.58 -45.72
N ARG A 7 -47.92 -75.35 -45.97
CA ARG A 7 -46.54 -74.98 -46.23
C ARG A 7 -46.35 -73.51 -45.82
N SER A 8 -45.89 -73.26 -44.60
CA SER A 8 -45.56 -71.88 -44.20
C SER A 8 -44.45 -71.75 -43.15
N ARG A 9 -43.48 -70.90 -43.51
CA ARG A 9 -42.68 -69.97 -42.68
C ARG A 9 -41.86 -70.55 -41.52
N ASP A 10 -40.54 -70.44 -41.54
CA ASP A 10 -39.74 -69.20 -41.40
C ASP A 10 -40.20 -68.31 -40.25
N GLU A 11 -39.59 -68.50 -39.08
CA GLU A 11 -39.35 -67.39 -38.16
C GLU A 11 -38.00 -67.60 -37.45
N ALA A 12 -36.93 -67.19 -38.14
CA ALA A 12 -35.62 -67.08 -37.53
C ALA A 12 -35.66 -66.00 -36.44
N ALA A 13 -35.32 -66.37 -35.21
CA ALA A 13 -35.32 -65.43 -34.09
C ALA A 13 -34.45 -64.19 -34.41
N PRO A 14 -35.00 -62.96 -34.33
CA PRO A 14 -34.23 -61.77 -34.60
C PRO A 14 -33.13 -61.61 -33.54
N SER A 15 -31.87 -61.62 -34.00
CA SER A 15 -30.71 -61.47 -33.14
C SER A 15 -30.63 -60.03 -32.59
N GLY A 16 -31.21 -59.83 -31.40
CA GLY A 16 -31.37 -58.54 -30.71
C GLY A 16 -30.08 -57.87 -30.21
N ARG A 17 -29.00 -57.88 -31.01
CA ARG A 17 -27.70 -57.26 -30.69
C ARG A 17 -27.11 -56.35 -31.78
N ASN A 18 -27.66 -56.32 -33.00
CA ASN A 18 -27.09 -55.53 -34.10
C ASN A 18 -27.69 -54.11 -34.28
N TRP A 19 -28.62 -53.68 -33.42
CA TRP A 19 -29.26 -52.34 -33.49
C TRP A 19 -28.27 -51.16 -33.33
N LEU A 20 -27.09 -51.40 -32.76
CA LEU A 20 -26.01 -50.41 -32.61
C LEU A 20 -25.16 -50.22 -33.89
N ALA A 21 -25.35 -51.04 -34.93
CA ALA A 21 -24.57 -50.97 -36.17
C ALA A 21 -25.14 -49.97 -37.20
N GLU A 22 -26.35 -49.43 -36.99
CA GLU A 22 -26.91 -48.41 -37.88
C GLU A 22 -26.32 -47.03 -37.58
N PRO A 23 -25.80 -46.29 -38.59
CA PRO A 23 -25.15 -45.00 -38.35
C PRO A 23 -26.10 -43.95 -37.76
N ARG A 24 -27.42 -44.10 -37.97
CA ARG A 24 -28.44 -43.22 -37.38
C ARG A 24 -28.65 -43.46 -35.87
N THR A 25 -28.63 -44.71 -35.41
CA THR A 25 -28.75 -45.03 -33.98
C THR A 25 -27.46 -44.74 -33.23
N GLY A 26 -26.29 -44.94 -33.85
CA GLY A 26 -25.01 -44.51 -33.30
C GLY A 26 -24.95 -43.00 -33.02
N VAL A 27 -25.38 -42.17 -33.97
CA VAL A 27 -25.46 -40.71 -33.77
C VAL A 27 -26.47 -40.33 -32.68
N LEU A 28 -27.63 -40.97 -32.62
CA LEU A 28 -28.62 -40.74 -31.55
C LEU A 28 -28.12 -41.18 -30.16
N ALA A 29 -27.35 -42.27 -30.07
CA ALA A 29 -26.72 -42.71 -28.83
C ALA A 29 -25.65 -41.73 -28.35
N VAL A 30 -24.82 -41.19 -29.26
CA VAL A 30 -23.82 -40.16 -28.93
C VAL A 30 -24.50 -38.84 -28.53
N LEU A 31 -25.54 -38.39 -29.24
CA LEU A 31 -26.33 -37.21 -28.86
C LEU A 31 -27.01 -37.40 -27.50
N GLY A 32 -27.62 -38.56 -27.26
CA GLY A 32 -28.21 -38.92 -25.97
C GLY A 32 -27.18 -38.91 -24.84
N LEU A 33 -25.98 -39.47 -25.08
CA LEU A 33 -24.88 -39.43 -24.12
C LEU A 33 -24.40 -38.00 -23.86
N VAL A 34 -24.25 -37.16 -24.88
CA VAL A 34 -23.87 -35.74 -24.73
C VAL A 34 -24.92 -34.97 -23.94
N VAL A 35 -26.21 -35.20 -24.18
CA VAL A 35 -27.32 -34.57 -23.44
C VAL A 35 -27.38 -35.06 -21.99
N VAL A 36 -27.19 -36.36 -21.73
CA VAL A 36 -27.20 -36.92 -20.37
C VAL A 36 -25.96 -36.49 -19.57
N VAL A 37 -24.77 -36.52 -20.17
CA VAL A 37 -23.51 -36.10 -19.52
C VAL A 37 -23.49 -34.58 -19.31
N GLY A 38 -23.86 -33.80 -20.33
CA GLY A 38 -23.95 -32.34 -20.23
C GLY A 38 -25.04 -31.88 -19.26
N GLY A 39 -26.24 -32.45 -19.36
CA GLY A 39 -27.36 -32.19 -18.46
C GLY A 39 -27.07 -32.60 -17.01
N GLY A 40 -26.51 -33.81 -16.81
CA GLY A 40 -26.08 -34.30 -15.50
C GLY A 40 -25.01 -33.42 -14.88
N ARG A 41 -24.00 -33.01 -15.65
CA ARG A 41 -22.97 -32.07 -15.19
C ARG A 41 -23.58 -30.70 -14.81
N ARG A 42 -24.51 -30.16 -15.61
CA ARG A 42 -25.21 -28.91 -15.29
C ARG A 42 -26.05 -29.01 -14.00
N LEU A 43 -26.73 -30.14 -13.77
CA LEU A 43 -27.47 -30.40 -12.53
C LEU A 43 -26.54 -30.51 -11.31
N LEU A 44 -25.39 -31.17 -11.44
CA LEU A 44 -24.40 -31.25 -10.38
C LEU A 44 -23.80 -29.87 -10.05
N HIS A 45 -23.46 -29.05 -11.06
CA HIS A 45 -23.03 -27.66 -10.84
C HIS A 45 -24.12 -26.83 -10.15
N ALA A 46 -25.38 -26.94 -10.57
CA ALA A 46 -26.49 -26.23 -9.93
C ALA A 46 -26.72 -26.67 -8.47
N PHE A 47 -26.55 -27.96 -8.16
CA PHE A 47 -26.67 -28.47 -6.79
C PHE A 47 -25.48 -28.02 -5.92
N ALA A 48 -24.26 -28.03 -6.46
CA ALA A 48 -23.06 -27.52 -5.78
C ALA A 48 -23.17 -26.01 -5.51
N ALA A 49 -23.63 -25.22 -6.49
CA ALA A 49 -23.91 -23.80 -6.34
C ALA A 49 -24.89 -23.55 -5.19
N ARG A 50 -26.06 -24.20 -5.21
CA ARG A 50 -27.07 -24.09 -4.13
C ARG A 50 -26.51 -24.44 -2.76
N LYS A 51 -25.68 -25.50 -2.66
CA LYS A 51 -25.05 -25.92 -1.40
C LYS A 51 -24.07 -24.85 -0.88
N LEU A 52 -23.28 -24.23 -1.75
CA LEU A 52 -22.34 -23.17 -1.36
C LEU A 52 -23.09 -21.87 -1.02
N ILE A 53 -24.08 -21.46 -1.80
CA ILE A 53 -24.93 -20.29 -1.50
C ILE A 53 -25.61 -20.45 -0.13
N ALA A 54 -26.17 -21.63 0.16
CA ALA A 54 -26.74 -21.95 1.48
C ALA A 54 -25.71 -21.96 2.62
N ARG A 55 -24.41 -22.05 2.31
CA ARG A 55 -23.31 -21.89 3.27
C ARG A 55 -22.96 -20.41 3.51
N LEU A 56 -23.04 -19.53 2.49
CA LEU A 56 -22.81 -18.08 2.61
C LEU A 56 -23.82 -17.37 3.53
N VAL A 57 -25.03 -17.93 3.66
CA VAL A 57 -26.08 -17.43 4.58
C VAL A 57 -25.74 -17.71 6.05
N GLN A 58 -24.80 -18.62 6.35
CA GLN A 58 -24.50 -19.03 7.72
C GLN A 58 -23.57 -18.02 8.42
N PRO A 59 -23.74 -17.77 9.74
CA PRO A 59 -23.01 -16.71 10.45
C PRO A 59 -21.49 -16.94 10.56
N ASN A 60 -21.05 -18.20 10.42
CA ASN A 60 -19.64 -18.60 10.53
C ASN A 60 -19.11 -19.10 9.18
N VAL A 61 -19.23 -18.29 8.13
CA VAL A 61 -18.61 -18.53 6.82
C VAL A 61 -17.12 -18.15 6.87
N ARG A 62 -16.24 -18.94 6.25
CA ARG A 62 -14.81 -18.64 6.16
C ARG A 62 -14.48 -17.85 4.88
N PRO A 63 -13.44 -16.99 4.85
CA PRO A 63 -13.07 -16.21 3.67
C PRO A 63 -12.89 -17.06 2.40
N GLU A 64 -12.29 -18.25 2.52
CA GLU A 64 -12.02 -19.15 1.38
C GLU A 64 -13.31 -19.77 0.82
N GLU A 65 -14.35 -19.96 1.66
CA GLU A 65 -15.67 -20.40 1.22
C GLU A 65 -16.41 -19.31 0.42
N VAL A 66 -16.13 -18.03 0.73
CA VAL A 66 -16.71 -16.87 0.04
C VAL A 66 -16.04 -16.66 -1.32
N GLU A 67 -14.71 -16.68 -1.39
CA GLU A 67 -13.98 -16.58 -2.67
C GLU A 67 -14.32 -17.72 -3.64
N ALA A 68 -14.51 -18.93 -3.13
CA ALA A 68 -14.94 -20.08 -3.92
C ALA A 68 -16.32 -19.91 -4.58
N ALA A 69 -17.15 -18.94 -4.15
CA ALA A 69 -18.45 -18.66 -4.73
C ALA A 69 -18.39 -18.13 -6.17
N ALA A 70 -17.33 -17.41 -6.55
CA ALA A 70 -17.17 -16.83 -7.88
C ALA A 70 -17.25 -17.90 -8.99
N ARG A 71 -16.80 -19.14 -8.71
CA ARG A 71 -16.86 -20.31 -9.61
C ARG A 71 -18.26 -20.74 -10.03
N PHE A 72 -19.31 -20.13 -9.48
CA PHE A 72 -20.71 -20.40 -9.79
C PHE A 72 -21.41 -19.22 -10.47
N GLY A 73 -20.65 -18.23 -10.95
CA GLY A 73 -21.17 -17.07 -11.68
C GLY A 73 -22.12 -16.23 -10.83
N ARG A 74 -23.08 -15.57 -11.50
CA ARG A 74 -24.10 -14.72 -10.87
C ARG A 74 -24.99 -15.40 -9.81
N ALA A 75 -24.98 -16.73 -9.69
CA ALA A 75 -25.86 -17.45 -8.77
C ALA A 75 -25.69 -17.05 -7.29
N GLY A 76 -24.48 -16.66 -6.87
CA GLY A 76 -24.17 -16.22 -5.51
C GLY A 76 -24.15 -14.70 -5.31
N LEU A 77 -24.38 -13.90 -6.36
CA LEU A 77 -24.03 -12.46 -6.38
C LEU A 77 -24.73 -11.65 -5.28
N HIS A 78 -26.00 -11.93 -5.00
CA HIS A 78 -26.73 -11.26 -3.92
C HIS A 78 -26.10 -11.51 -2.54
N GLU A 79 -25.74 -12.77 -2.23
CA GLU A 79 -25.08 -13.13 -0.97
C GLU A 79 -23.68 -12.52 -0.86
N LEU A 80 -22.96 -12.40 -1.98
CA LEU A 80 -21.66 -11.71 -2.02
C LEU A 80 -21.82 -10.22 -1.69
N PHE A 81 -22.76 -9.50 -2.33
CA PHE A 81 -23.01 -8.09 -2.00
C PHE A 81 -23.53 -7.89 -0.56
N ARG A 82 -24.30 -8.84 -0.03
CA ARG A 82 -24.74 -8.84 1.38
C ARG A 82 -23.54 -9.01 2.31
N LEU A 83 -22.72 -10.04 2.11
CA LEU A 83 -21.51 -10.27 2.91
C LEU A 83 -20.53 -9.10 2.82
N GLN A 84 -20.33 -8.52 1.63
CA GLN A 84 -19.45 -7.38 1.39
C GLN A 84 -19.90 -6.11 2.15
N GLY A 85 -21.20 -5.88 2.31
CA GLY A 85 -21.74 -4.74 3.08
C GLY A 85 -21.93 -4.99 4.57
N GLU A 86 -22.33 -6.20 4.96
CA GLU A 86 -22.91 -6.48 6.29
C GLU A 86 -22.07 -7.44 7.17
N ALA A 87 -21.12 -8.19 6.62
CA ALA A 87 -20.36 -9.15 7.42
C ALA A 87 -19.49 -8.44 8.45
N ALA A 88 -19.52 -8.89 9.71
CA ALA A 88 -18.74 -8.28 10.79
C ALA A 88 -17.21 -8.40 10.56
N SER A 89 -16.75 -9.53 10.01
CA SER A 89 -15.33 -9.79 9.74
C SER A 89 -14.83 -9.03 8.50
N VAL A 90 -13.75 -8.25 8.67
CA VAL A 90 -13.07 -7.54 7.58
C VAL A 90 -12.66 -8.50 6.46
N ALA A 91 -12.00 -9.62 6.82
CA ALA A 91 -11.54 -10.62 5.87
C ALA A 91 -12.67 -11.26 5.06
N VAL A 92 -13.88 -11.37 5.63
CA VAL A 92 -15.08 -11.87 4.91
C VAL A 92 -15.61 -10.82 3.94
N ARG A 93 -15.61 -9.53 4.30
CA ARG A 93 -15.99 -8.44 3.38
C ARG A 93 -15.03 -8.33 2.20
N GLU A 94 -13.74 -8.43 2.45
CA GLU A 94 -12.70 -8.42 1.40
C GLU A 94 -12.77 -9.65 0.50
N ALA A 95 -12.96 -10.84 1.06
CA ALA A 95 -13.16 -12.06 0.29
C ALA A 95 -14.40 -11.97 -0.62
N ALA A 96 -15.49 -11.38 -0.13
CA ALA A 96 -16.67 -11.09 -0.94
C ALA A 96 -16.37 -10.07 -2.05
N ALA A 97 -15.63 -9.00 -1.77
CA ALA A 97 -15.23 -8.01 -2.76
C ALA A 97 -14.33 -8.63 -3.86
N ARG A 98 -13.36 -9.49 -3.49
CA ARG A 98 -12.55 -10.26 -4.46
C ARG A 98 -13.40 -11.20 -5.30
N ALA A 99 -14.35 -11.93 -4.70
CA ALA A 99 -15.25 -12.80 -5.43
C ALA A 99 -16.09 -12.02 -6.47
N ILE A 100 -16.57 -10.82 -6.13
CA ILE A 100 -17.32 -9.96 -7.06
C ILE A 100 -16.39 -9.40 -8.15
N ALA A 101 -15.14 -9.06 -7.86
CA ALA A 101 -14.17 -8.61 -8.86
C ALA A 101 -13.73 -9.73 -9.85
N ILE A 102 -13.80 -11.00 -9.45
CA ILE A 102 -13.68 -12.13 -10.39
C ILE A 102 -14.86 -12.14 -11.34
N LEU A 103 -16.09 -12.06 -10.84
CA LEU A 103 -17.30 -11.98 -11.67
C LEU A 103 -17.28 -10.76 -12.61
N TRP A 104 -16.74 -9.63 -12.16
CA TRP A 104 -16.54 -8.44 -13.00
C TRP A 104 -15.60 -8.76 -14.19
N SER A 105 -14.44 -9.35 -13.94
CA SER A 105 -13.49 -9.71 -15.01
C SER A 105 -13.99 -10.79 -15.98
N GLU A 106 -15.07 -11.48 -15.62
CA GLU A 106 -15.74 -12.50 -16.45
C GLU A 106 -16.96 -11.94 -17.22
N ASP A 107 -17.15 -10.61 -17.24
CA ASP A 107 -18.33 -9.90 -17.79
C ASP A 107 -19.67 -10.38 -17.17
N GLU A 108 -19.64 -10.92 -15.95
CA GLU A 108 -20.80 -11.44 -15.22
C GLU A 108 -21.43 -10.38 -14.29
N LEU A 109 -21.14 -9.10 -14.46
CA LEU A 109 -21.78 -7.95 -13.77
C LEU A 109 -22.42 -6.98 -14.78
N ILE A 110 -23.31 -6.11 -14.29
CA ILE A 110 -23.77 -4.91 -15.01
C ILE A 110 -23.15 -3.65 -14.39
N ALA A 111 -22.99 -2.58 -15.17
CA ALA A 111 -22.44 -1.30 -14.72
C ALA A 111 -22.95 -0.80 -13.35
N GLU A 112 -24.24 -0.95 -13.01
CA GLU A 112 -24.75 -0.58 -11.69
C GLU A 112 -24.19 -1.43 -10.54
N GLU A 113 -23.99 -2.73 -10.76
CA GLU A 113 -23.39 -3.65 -9.78
C GLU A 113 -21.90 -3.35 -9.61
N GLU A 114 -21.19 -3.08 -10.71
CA GLU A 114 -19.79 -2.68 -10.73
C GLU A 114 -19.58 -1.38 -9.94
N GLN A 115 -20.34 -0.33 -10.26
CA GLN A 115 -20.29 0.94 -9.52
C GLN A 115 -20.70 0.76 -8.04
N ALA A 116 -21.61 -0.18 -7.73
CA ALA A 116 -21.99 -0.47 -6.35
C ALA A 116 -20.85 -1.15 -5.57
N LEU A 117 -20.10 -2.08 -6.18
CA LEU A 117 -18.88 -2.64 -5.59
C LEU A 117 -17.89 -1.51 -5.29
N VAL A 118 -17.56 -0.69 -6.29
CA VAL A 118 -16.56 0.37 -6.18
C VAL A 118 -16.94 1.39 -5.11
N ARG A 119 -18.19 1.90 -5.09
CA ARG A 119 -18.65 2.85 -4.07
C ARG A 119 -18.60 2.30 -2.64
N ARG A 120 -18.87 1.01 -2.45
CA ARG A 120 -18.93 0.36 -1.11
C ARG A 120 -17.56 -0.05 -0.59
N ALA A 121 -16.66 -0.47 -1.47
CA ALA A 121 -15.32 -0.91 -1.11
C ALA A 121 -14.24 0.18 -1.29
N PHE A 122 -14.64 1.39 -1.69
CA PHE A 122 -13.75 2.55 -1.73
C PHE A 122 -13.18 2.85 -0.34
N HIS A 123 -11.86 2.75 -0.23
CA HIS A 123 -11.12 2.98 1.00
C HIS A 123 -10.25 4.23 0.86
N VAL A 124 -10.10 5.00 1.96
CA VAL A 124 -9.26 6.19 2.02
C VAL A 124 -8.51 6.23 3.35
N THR A 125 -7.19 6.37 3.29
CA THR A 125 -6.29 6.49 4.43
C THR A 125 -5.60 7.86 4.40
N TRP A 126 -5.82 8.67 5.44
CA TRP A 126 -5.15 9.96 5.63
C TRP A 126 -3.92 9.79 6.53
N GLY A 127 -2.73 10.01 5.97
CA GLY A 127 -1.47 10.13 6.70
C GLY A 127 -1.26 11.57 7.15
N ALA A 128 -1.90 11.95 8.26
CA ALA A 128 -1.79 13.27 8.88
C ALA A 128 -2.21 13.24 10.36
N ARG A 129 -1.76 14.22 11.15
CA ARG A 129 -2.20 14.40 12.54
C ARG A 129 -3.51 15.20 12.57
N ARG A 130 -4.34 14.94 13.59
CA ARG A 130 -5.56 15.75 13.83
C ARG A 130 -5.28 17.06 14.57
N ARG A 131 -4.08 17.21 15.13
CA ARG A 131 -3.64 18.35 15.95
C ARG A 131 -2.20 18.70 15.62
N TYR A 132 -1.95 19.99 15.46
CA TYR A 132 -0.62 20.56 15.25
C TYR A 132 -0.46 21.80 16.16
N PRO A 133 0.77 22.16 16.59
CA PRO A 133 1.05 23.46 17.19
C PRO A 133 0.61 24.60 16.27
N ARG A 134 0.05 25.69 16.83
CA ARG A 134 -0.22 26.91 16.06
C ARG A 134 1.06 27.59 15.57
N ASP A 135 2.11 27.56 16.38
CA ASP A 135 3.41 28.20 16.13
C ASP A 135 4.36 27.38 15.22
N LEU A 136 3.86 26.34 14.54
CA LEU A 136 4.68 25.49 13.68
C LEU A 136 5.10 26.24 12.41
N ASN A 137 6.40 26.44 12.21
CA ASN A 137 6.96 27.27 11.14
C ASN A 137 7.54 26.46 9.97
N CYS A 138 6.88 25.35 9.60
CA CYS A 138 7.28 24.51 8.47
C CYS A 138 6.08 24.07 7.62
N GLU A 139 6.37 23.54 6.43
CA GLU A 139 5.38 22.81 5.65
C GLU A 139 5.06 21.47 6.32
N ILE A 140 3.76 21.17 6.44
CA ILE A 140 3.24 19.90 6.95
C ILE A 140 2.87 19.04 5.74
N PRO A 141 3.61 17.95 5.45
CA PRO A 141 3.21 17.02 4.41
C PRO A 141 1.99 16.21 4.86
N ILE A 142 1.01 16.10 3.96
CA ILE A 142 -0.22 15.33 4.10
C ILE A 142 -0.19 14.27 3.01
N ARG A 143 -0.35 12.99 3.41
CA ARG A 143 -0.46 11.86 2.49
C ARG A 143 -1.90 11.36 2.44
N VAL A 144 -2.40 11.01 1.26
CA VAL A 144 -3.73 10.42 1.08
C VAL A 144 -3.64 9.24 0.14
N ARG A 145 -3.86 8.03 0.68
CA ARG A 145 -3.96 6.80 -0.10
C ARG A 145 -5.41 6.42 -0.28
N TYR A 146 -5.83 6.08 -1.50
CA TYR A 146 -7.22 5.76 -1.79
C TYR A 146 -7.38 4.79 -2.96
N GLY A 147 -8.44 3.98 -2.93
CA GLY A 147 -8.71 3.00 -3.97
C GLY A 147 -9.49 1.81 -3.46
N LEU A 148 -9.20 0.63 -4.02
CA LEU A 148 -9.87 -0.63 -3.73
C LEU A 148 -8.83 -1.65 -3.22
N PRO A 149 -8.58 -1.73 -1.90
CA PRO A 149 -7.43 -2.45 -1.32
C PRO A 149 -7.51 -3.98 -1.45
N PHE A 150 -8.63 -4.50 -1.93
CA PHE A 150 -8.83 -5.93 -2.21
C PHE A 150 -8.42 -6.34 -3.63
N LEU A 151 -8.16 -5.38 -4.54
CA LEU A 151 -7.61 -5.67 -5.86
C LEU A 151 -6.12 -6.04 -5.74
N SER A 152 -5.68 -6.97 -6.58
CA SER A 152 -4.30 -7.43 -6.65
C SER A 152 -3.82 -7.32 -8.09
N SER A 153 -2.56 -6.90 -8.28
CA SER A 153 -1.89 -6.98 -9.59
C SER A 153 -1.58 -8.43 -10.00
N GLU A 154 -1.63 -9.36 -9.05
CA GLU A 154 -1.42 -10.79 -9.29
C GLU A 154 -2.62 -11.59 -8.81
N GLY A 155 -3.32 -12.27 -9.73
CA GLY A 155 -4.41 -13.18 -9.42
C GLY A 155 -5.54 -13.19 -10.46
N PRO A 156 -6.59 -14.00 -10.25
CA PRO A 156 -7.83 -13.91 -11.02
C PRO A 156 -8.66 -12.71 -10.54
N GLY A 157 -9.27 -12.00 -11.48
CA GLY A 157 -10.13 -10.86 -11.20
C GLY A 157 -9.69 -9.57 -11.89
N LEU A 158 -10.37 -8.49 -11.54
CA LEU A 158 -10.00 -7.14 -11.94
C LEU A 158 -8.63 -6.74 -11.35
N ALA A 159 -7.74 -6.20 -12.17
CA ALA A 159 -6.46 -5.67 -11.74
C ALA A 159 -6.56 -4.15 -11.45
N PRO A 160 -5.70 -3.58 -10.57
CA PRO A 160 -5.74 -2.15 -10.25
C PRO A 160 -5.64 -1.21 -11.47
N GLU A 161 -4.93 -1.63 -12.51
CA GLU A 161 -4.76 -0.92 -13.78
C GLU A 161 -6.03 -0.81 -14.64
N ASN A 162 -7.06 -1.63 -14.37
CA ASN A 162 -8.35 -1.51 -15.06
C ASN A 162 -9.20 -0.32 -14.57
N LEU A 163 -8.74 0.38 -13.53
CA LEU A 163 -9.38 1.56 -12.97
C LEU A 163 -8.41 2.73 -12.99
N GLU A 164 -8.85 3.82 -13.61
CA GLU A 164 -8.16 5.10 -13.55
C GLU A 164 -8.86 6.06 -12.57
N TRP A 165 -8.04 6.76 -11.80
CA TRP A 165 -8.45 7.61 -10.70
C TRP A 165 -8.00 9.05 -10.95
N SER A 166 -8.92 9.99 -10.72
CA SER A 166 -8.66 11.43 -10.68
C SER A 166 -9.14 11.96 -9.33
N HIS A 167 -8.49 12.99 -8.81
CA HIS A 167 -8.82 13.52 -7.50
C HIS A 167 -8.66 15.03 -7.42
N ARG A 168 -9.33 15.61 -6.42
CA ARG A 168 -9.15 16.98 -5.96
C ARG A 168 -9.14 16.98 -4.44
N ILE A 169 -8.28 17.78 -3.82
CA ILE A 169 -8.33 18.06 -2.38
C ILE A 169 -8.98 19.42 -2.19
N SER A 170 -10.15 19.48 -1.56
CA SER A 170 -10.80 20.76 -1.22
C SER A 170 -10.51 21.19 0.22
N GLY A 171 -10.42 22.50 0.46
CA GLY A 171 -10.17 23.09 1.79
C GLY A 171 -8.70 23.32 2.12
N ALA A 172 -7.79 23.07 1.16
CA ALA A 172 -6.35 23.24 1.32
C ALA A 172 -5.88 24.70 1.16
N ARG A 173 -6.76 25.62 0.76
CA ARG A 173 -6.50 27.08 0.60
C ARG A 173 -5.46 27.46 -0.47
N ARG A 174 -4.87 26.49 -1.17
CA ARG A 174 -3.91 26.69 -2.27
C ARG A 174 -4.51 26.19 -3.58
N ALA A 175 -4.63 27.08 -4.58
CA ALA A 175 -5.27 26.76 -5.87
C ALA A 175 -4.71 25.49 -6.52
N ALA A 176 -3.38 25.33 -6.58
CA ALA A 176 -2.72 24.16 -7.16
C ALA A 176 -3.01 22.82 -6.45
N ILE A 177 -3.50 22.83 -5.21
CA ILE A 177 -3.94 21.63 -4.46
C ILE A 177 -5.44 21.37 -4.69
N GLU A 178 -6.20 22.44 -4.97
CA GLU A 178 -7.63 22.38 -5.26
C GLU A 178 -7.96 22.25 -6.76
N GLU A 179 -6.99 21.94 -7.62
CA GLU A 179 -7.23 21.54 -9.01
C GLU A 179 -7.51 20.03 -9.12
N GLU A 180 -8.15 19.61 -10.21
CA GLU A 180 -8.43 18.20 -10.48
C GLU A 180 -7.23 17.55 -11.16
N SER A 181 -6.71 16.45 -10.59
CA SER A 181 -5.57 15.72 -11.13
C SER A 181 -5.90 15.07 -12.47
N SER A 182 -4.89 14.94 -13.33
CA SER A 182 -4.95 13.99 -14.44
C SER A 182 -5.33 12.59 -13.93
N PRO A 183 -6.13 11.82 -14.69
CA PRO A 183 -6.39 10.41 -14.39
C PRO A 183 -5.09 9.59 -14.38
N ASN A 184 -4.96 8.68 -13.42
CA ASN A 184 -3.85 7.73 -13.33
C ASN A 184 -4.36 6.33 -12.94
N ALA A 185 -3.73 5.28 -13.45
CA ALA A 185 -4.12 3.90 -13.21
C ALA A 185 -3.56 3.36 -11.87
N GLY A 186 -4.24 2.41 -11.24
CA GLY A 186 -3.81 1.80 -9.98
C GLY A 186 -4.27 2.53 -8.71
N GLU A 187 -3.69 2.21 -7.55
CA GLU A 187 -4.06 2.89 -6.28
C GLU A 187 -3.71 4.38 -6.32
N GLY A 188 -4.66 5.22 -5.95
CA GLY A 188 -4.45 6.65 -5.84
C GLY A 188 -3.59 7.01 -4.63
N ASN A 189 -2.49 7.72 -4.86
CA ASN A 189 -1.65 8.30 -3.81
C ASN A 189 -1.47 9.80 -4.07
N VAL A 190 -1.80 10.62 -3.07
CA VAL A 190 -1.60 12.08 -3.08
C VAL A 190 -0.61 12.45 -2.00
N GLU A 191 0.38 13.27 -2.34
CA GLU A 191 1.23 13.96 -1.38
C GLU A 191 1.13 15.47 -1.64
N PHE A 192 0.83 16.25 -0.60
CA PHE A 192 0.78 17.72 -0.68
C PHE A 192 1.15 18.34 0.66
N SER A 193 1.58 19.60 0.64
CA SER A 193 1.90 20.36 1.86
C SER A 193 0.78 21.33 2.24
N ILE A 194 0.52 21.48 3.54
CA ILE A 194 -0.20 22.62 4.11
C ILE A 194 0.75 23.45 5.00
N VAL A 195 0.53 24.76 5.10
CA VAL A 195 1.27 25.63 6.05
C VAL A 195 0.27 26.25 7.02
N PRO A 196 0.56 26.32 8.35
CA PRO A 196 -0.38 26.89 9.32
C PRO A 196 -0.81 28.34 9.03
N ALA A 197 0.07 29.12 8.40
CA ALA A 197 -0.21 30.49 7.96
C ALA A 197 -1.30 30.59 6.87
N ASP A 198 -1.59 29.52 6.13
CA ASP A 198 -2.67 29.49 5.12
C ASP A 198 -4.07 29.46 5.78
N PHE A 199 -4.13 29.29 7.11
CA PHE A 199 -5.36 29.17 7.90
C PHE A 199 -5.42 30.27 8.96
N GLU A 200 -6.39 31.17 8.86
CA GLU A 200 -6.52 32.34 9.75
C GLU A 200 -6.90 31.96 11.20
N THR A 201 -7.73 30.92 11.37
CA THR A 201 -8.22 30.47 12.68
C THR A 201 -7.53 29.21 13.17
N ASP A 202 -7.70 28.89 14.45
CA ASP A 202 -7.16 27.69 15.09
C ASP A 202 -7.90 26.40 14.66
N GLY A 203 -9.12 26.52 14.12
CA GLY A 203 -9.91 25.41 13.57
C GLY A 203 -11.27 25.22 14.28
N PRO A 204 -11.92 24.05 14.12
CA PRO A 204 -11.47 22.91 13.31
C PRO A 204 -11.52 23.21 11.81
N HIS A 205 -10.44 22.84 11.12
CA HIS A 205 -10.31 22.88 9.68
C HIS A 205 -10.72 21.55 9.06
N ARG A 206 -11.11 21.56 7.78
CA ARG A 206 -11.56 20.37 7.06
C ARG A 206 -10.97 20.33 5.66
N LEU A 207 -10.19 19.29 5.39
CA LEU A 207 -9.86 18.84 4.05
C LEU A 207 -10.91 17.84 3.59
N ALA A 208 -11.12 17.68 2.29
CA ALA A 208 -11.87 16.56 1.75
C ALA A 208 -11.28 16.06 0.43
N LEU A 209 -11.11 14.74 0.34
CA LEU A 209 -10.79 14.05 -0.90
C LEU A 209 -12.08 13.93 -1.73
N GLN A 210 -12.05 14.51 -2.92
CA GLN A 210 -13.06 14.33 -3.95
C GLN A 210 -12.42 13.44 -5.02
N ALA A 211 -12.78 12.16 -5.04
CA ALA A 211 -12.23 11.18 -5.98
C ALA A 211 -13.26 10.82 -7.06
N ARG A 212 -12.77 10.65 -8.29
CA ARG A 212 -13.50 10.11 -9.43
C ARG A 212 -12.75 8.90 -9.96
N VAL A 213 -13.50 7.92 -10.43
CA VAL A 213 -12.97 6.68 -10.98
C VAL A 213 -13.68 6.32 -12.27
N ARG A 214 -12.92 5.83 -13.25
CA ARG A 214 -13.41 5.35 -14.55
C ARG A 214 -12.84 3.98 -14.88
N THR A 215 -13.60 3.18 -15.62
CA THR A 215 -13.13 1.89 -16.15
C THR A 215 -12.25 2.09 -17.39
N VAL A 216 -11.21 1.25 -17.51
CA VAL A 216 -10.28 1.25 -18.65
C VAL A 216 -9.93 -0.19 -19.03
N GLY A 217 -10.04 -0.50 -20.32
CA GLY A 217 -9.74 -1.84 -20.84
C GLY A 217 -10.77 -2.92 -20.48
N LEU A 218 -11.97 -2.53 -20.03
CA LEU A 218 -13.10 -3.41 -19.75
C LEU A 218 -14.19 -3.29 -20.82
N THR A 219 -15.12 -4.24 -20.83
CA THR A 219 -16.26 -4.28 -21.77
C THR A 219 -17.20 -3.09 -21.59
N ASP A 220 -17.55 -2.75 -20.34
CA ASP A 220 -18.37 -1.58 -20.00
C ASP A 220 -17.51 -0.35 -19.67
N SER A 221 -17.88 0.80 -20.26
CA SER A 221 -17.24 2.09 -20.04
C SER A 221 -18.12 3.02 -19.21
N TRP A 222 -17.67 3.37 -18.00
CA TRP A 222 -18.35 4.35 -17.15
C TRP A 222 -17.37 5.16 -16.31
N GLN A 223 -17.84 6.28 -15.78
CA GLN A 223 -17.15 7.13 -14.82
C GLN A 223 -18.11 7.55 -13.71
N ILE A 224 -17.66 7.53 -12.46
CA ILE A 224 -18.45 7.98 -11.31
C ILE A 224 -17.65 8.91 -10.40
N GLU A 225 -18.37 9.78 -9.70
CA GLU A 225 -17.88 10.46 -8.50
C GLU A 225 -18.14 9.59 -7.28
N LEU A 226 -17.17 9.56 -6.36
CA LEU A 226 -17.18 8.78 -5.14
C LEU A 226 -17.56 9.64 -3.92
N PRO A 227 -17.98 9.02 -2.80
CA PRO A 227 -18.27 9.77 -1.58
C PRO A 227 -17.09 10.65 -1.16
N HIS A 228 -17.35 11.93 -0.90
CA HIS A 228 -16.30 12.86 -0.45
C HIS A 228 -15.85 12.46 0.95
N VAL A 229 -14.59 12.05 1.11
CA VAL A 229 -14.06 11.60 2.41
C VAL A 229 -13.36 12.76 3.11
N PRO A 230 -13.89 13.27 4.24
CA PRO A 230 -13.31 14.40 4.94
C PRO A 230 -12.21 13.99 5.92
N PHE A 231 -11.29 14.92 6.15
CA PHE A 231 -10.32 14.88 7.24
C PHE A 231 -10.36 16.19 8.01
N SER A 232 -10.60 16.11 9.32
CA SER A 232 -10.66 17.27 10.21
C SER A 232 -9.42 17.37 11.09
N PHE A 233 -8.88 18.57 11.21
CA PHE A 233 -7.69 18.88 12.00
C PHE A 233 -7.77 20.28 12.62
N GLU A 234 -6.91 20.57 13.60
CA GLU A 234 -6.84 21.88 14.26
C GLU A 234 -5.39 22.28 14.58
N PHE A 235 -5.16 23.59 14.64
CA PHE A 235 -3.92 24.23 15.09
C PHE A 235 -4.12 24.70 16.52
N ASP A 236 -3.66 23.91 17.50
CA ASP A 236 -3.87 24.19 18.92
C ASP A 236 -2.82 25.20 19.43
N PRO A 237 -3.20 26.42 19.86
CA PRO A 237 -2.27 27.41 20.40
C PRO A 237 -1.76 27.06 21.80
N ARG A 238 -2.29 26.01 22.45
CA ARG A 238 -1.80 25.50 23.75
C ARG A 238 -0.75 24.41 23.58
N LEU A 239 -0.59 23.88 22.38
CA LEU A 239 0.34 22.82 22.05
C LEU A 239 1.66 23.42 21.57
N ALA A 240 2.68 23.45 22.43
CA ALA A 240 3.99 23.97 22.06
C ALA A 240 4.70 23.04 21.05
N VAL A 241 5.50 23.58 20.13
CA VAL A 241 6.27 22.80 19.15
C VAL A 241 7.17 21.77 19.85
N ASP A 242 7.79 22.13 20.97
CA ASP A 242 8.68 21.25 21.73
C ASP A 242 7.95 20.14 22.50
N SER A 243 6.61 20.07 22.44
CA SER A 243 5.81 19.06 23.17
C SER A 243 6.02 17.62 22.68
N LEU A 244 6.67 17.41 21.53
CA LEU A 244 7.12 16.09 21.08
C LEU A 244 8.41 15.63 21.75
N LEU A 245 9.17 16.51 22.40
CA LEU A 245 10.42 16.13 23.04
C LEU A 245 10.16 15.23 24.26
N ALA A 246 10.80 14.07 24.28
CA ALA A 246 10.77 13.17 25.42
C ALA A 246 11.51 13.77 26.63
N SER A 247 11.20 13.33 27.85
CA SER A 247 12.05 13.61 29.01
C SER A 247 13.42 12.93 28.84
N PRO A 248 14.56 13.63 29.03
CA PRO A 248 15.87 13.01 28.98
C PRO A 248 16.07 12.01 30.13
N ASP A 249 16.70 10.88 29.83
CA ASP A 249 16.96 9.76 30.74
C ASP A 249 18.31 9.13 30.33
N ALA A 250 19.28 9.09 31.25
CA ALA A 250 20.64 8.61 30.97
C ALA A 250 20.68 7.14 30.50
N ALA A 251 19.73 6.31 30.93
CA ALA A 251 19.63 4.93 30.45
C ALA A 251 19.19 4.86 28.97
N ARG A 252 18.34 5.80 28.55
CA ARG A 252 17.89 5.92 27.15
C ARG A 252 18.93 6.59 26.29
N GLU A 253 19.61 7.61 26.80
CA GLU A 253 20.77 8.25 26.14
C GLU A 253 21.82 7.22 25.73
N ALA A 254 22.25 6.38 26.69
CA ALA A 254 23.19 5.29 26.44
C ALA A 254 22.64 4.20 25.48
N ALA A 255 21.33 4.10 25.27
CA ALA A 255 20.73 3.23 24.26
C ALA A 255 20.67 3.90 22.88
N MET A 256 20.26 5.17 22.80
CA MET A 256 20.24 5.97 21.57
C MET A 256 21.63 6.07 20.93
N SER A 257 22.65 6.41 21.72
CA SER A 257 24.04 6.54 21.23
C SER A 257 24.69 5.22 20.82
N ARG A 258 24.16 4.06 21.25
CA ARG A 258 24.57 2.74 20.75
C ARG A 258 23.79 2.30 19.52
N ALA A 259 22.57 2.78 19.36
CA ALA A 259 21.69 2.42 18.25
C ALA A 259 22.09 3.14 16.96
N VAL A 260 22.53 4.40 17.06
CA VAL A 260 23.00 5.23 15.95
C VAL A 260 24.52 5.14 15.83
N ARG A 261 25.03 4.72 14.67
CA ARG A 261 26.47 4.70 14.37
C ARG A 261 26.73 5.12 12.93
N LEU A 262 27.98 5.48 12.64
CA LEU A 262 28.45 5.76 11.29
C LEU A 262 29.18 4.52 10.76
N GLU A 263 28.77 3.97 9.61
CA GLU A 263 29.41 2.82 8.96
C GLU A 263 30.18 3.30 7.72
N ASP A 264 31.44 2.87 7.59
CA ASP A 264 32.26 3.16 6.41
C ASP A 264 31.54 2.65 5.15
N ALA A 265 31.56 3.44 4.08
CA ALA A 265 30.92 3.08 2.83
C ALA A 265 31.74 2.00 2.12
N ALA A 266 31.48 0.75 2.51
CA ALA A 266 32.11 -0.42 1.92
C ALA A 266 32.10 -0.32 0.39
N THR A 267 33.28 -0.27 -0.21
CA THR A 267 33.47 -0.26 -1.66
C THR A 267 33.08 -1.60 -2.24
N ALA A 268 31.78 -1.81 -2.41
CA ALA A 268 31.22 -2.92 -3.15
C ALA A 268 31.78 -2.88 -4.58
N SER A 269 32.58 -3.88 -4.94
CA SER A 269 33.25 -3.96 -6.24
C SER A 269 32.24 -3.82 -7.39
N GLY A 270 32.26 -2.67 -8.07
CA GLY A 270 31.37 -2.35 -9.19
C GLY A 270 30.37 -1.21 -8.96
N SER A 271 30.26 -0.64 -7.76
CA SER A 271 29.42 0.55 -7.55
C SER A 271 30.10 1.83 -8.06
N SER A 272 29.35 2.70 -8.74
CA SER A 272 29.82 4.06 -9.07
C SER A 272 30.15 4.86 -7.81
N PRO A 273 31.25 5.64 -7.78
CA PRO A 273 31.61 6.43 -6.61
C PRO A 273 30.55 7.49 -6.32
N ARG A 274 30.16 7.60 -5.05
CA ARG A 274 29.22 8.62 -4.56
C ARG A 274 30.02 9.82 -4.06
N PHE A 275 29.45 11.02 -4.15
CA PHE A 275 30.13 12.24 -3.70
C PHE A 275 29.17 13.15 -2.92
N LEU A 276 29.58 13.56 -1.72
CA LEU A 276 28.90 14.55 -0.90
C LEU A 276 29.70 15.87 -0.96
N PRO A 277 29.17 16.96 -1.56
CA PRO A 277 29.89 18.24 -1.59
C PRO A 277 30.02 18.84 -0.19
N LEU A 278 31.18 19.43 0.11
CA LEU A 278 31.44 20.14 1.37
C LEU A 278 31.44 21.67 1.20
N GLY A 279 31.51 22.15 -0.04
CA GLY A 279 31.69 23.57 -0.38
C GLY A 279 32.82 23.76 -1.39
N GLY A 280 32.71 24.77 -2.24
CA GLY A 280 33.67 25.05 -3.31
C GLY A 280 33.91 23.83 -4.21
N GLU A 281 35.18 23.47 -4.39
CA GLU A 281 35.60 22.29 -5.17
C GLU A 281 35.75 21.00 -4.34
N LEU A 282 35.47 21.00 -3.03
CA LEU A 282 35.73 19.85 -2.15
C LEU A 282 34.51 18.94 -1.96
N MET A 283 34.74 17.63 -1.99
CA MET A 283 33.72 16.59 -1.82
C MET A 283 34.25 15.43 -0.96
N ILE A 284 33.40 14.79 -0.17
CA ILE A 284 33.69 13.46 0.38
C ILE A 284 33.34 12.43 -0.68
N ARG A 285 34.33 11.63 -1.09
CA ARG A 285 34.14 10.46 -1.94
C ARG A 285 33.71 9.28 -1.09
N ASN A 286 32.69 8.56 -1.55
CA ASN A 286 32.02 7.47 -0.86
C ASN A 286 31.72 7.84 0.61
N PRO A 287 30.85 8.84 0.85
CA PRO A 287 30.51 9.26 2.22
C PRO A 287 29.96 8.07 3.02
N PRO A 288 30.40 7.91 4.29
CA PRO A 288 29.90 6.85 5.15
C PRO A 288 28.40 6.99 5.41
N GLN A 289 27.75 5.87 5.73
CA GLN A 289 26.30 5.82 5.91
C GLN A 289 25.94 5.89 7.39
N LEU A 290 24.90 6.65 7.71
CA LEU A 290 24.35 6.68 9.06
C LEU A 290 23.47 5.44 9.26
N VAL A 291 23.79 4.65 10.27
CA VAL A 291 23.13 3.38 10.54
C VAL A 291 22.33 3.48 11.82
N VAL A 292 21.03 3.21 11.71
CA VAL A 292 20.08 3.25 12.82
C VAL A 292 19.61 1.83 13.11
N SER A 293 19.96 1.33 14.30
CA SER A 293 19.65 -0.01 14.76
C SER A 293 18.36 -0.02 15.58
N SER A 294 17.39 -0.83 15.19
CA SER A 294 16.16 -1.03 15.97
C SER A 294 16.36 -2.07 17.08
N PRO A 295 15.64 -1.97 18.22
CA PRO A 295 14.64 -0.95 18.53
C PRO A 295 15.23 0.33 19.15
N LEU A 296 14.71 1.49 18.77
CA LEU A 296 15.00 2.76 19.46
C LEU A 296 14.03 2.98 20.64
N PRO A 297 14.52 3.49 21.80
CA PRO A 297 13.68 3.96 22.90
C PRO A 297 12.70 5.09 22.56
N HIS A 298 13.07 5.95 21.60
CA HIS A 298 12.31 7.11 21.14
C HIS A 298 12.52 7.29 19.63
N ASP A 299 11.64 8.06 18.99
CA ASP A 299 11.80 8.42 17.58
C ASP A 299 12.96 9.39 17.41
N LEU A 300 13.58 9.34 16.24
CA LEU A 300 14.50 10.35 15.75
C LEU A 300 13.74 11.24 14.78
N ALA A 301 13.64 12.53 15.07
CA ALA A 301 13.41 13.59 14.10
C ALA A 301 14.50 14.65 14.31
N HIS A 302 15.62 14.51 13.60
CA HIS A 302 16.85 15.25 13.88
C HIS A 302 17.42 15.90 12.61
N ARG A 303 18.07 17.05 12.77
CA ARG A 303 19.01 17.59 11.77
C ARG A 303 20.34 16.86 11.89
N VAL A 304 20.86 16.44 10.75
CA VAL A 304 22.14 15.75 10.63
C VAL A 304 23.22 16.79 10.37
N TRP A 305 24.24 16.81 11.21
CA TRP A 305 25.44 17.63 11.06
C TRP A 305 26.66 16.74 10.94
N ILE A 306 27.64 17.17 10.15
CA ILE A 306 28.92 16.50 9.93
C ILE A 306 30.00 17.40 10.50
N GLU A 307 30.82 16.84 11.39
CA GLU A 307 32.06 17.45 11.84
C GLU A 307 33.25 16.73 11.19
N ILE A 308 34.29 17.48 10.85
CA ILE A 308 35.55 16.96 10.29
C ILE A 308 36.65 17.26 11.29
N GLU A 309 37.53 16.28 11.55
CA GLU A 309 38.62 16.44 12.51
C GLU A 309 39.56 17.60 12.11
N GLY A 310 39.76 18.53 13.05
CA GLY A 310 40.55 19.75 12.83
C GLY A 310 39.80 20.89 12.13
N VAL A 311 38.48 20.79 11.93
CA VAL A 311 37.63 21.82 11.34
C VAL A 311 36.58 22.27 12.36
N GLU A 312 36.56 23.55 12.71
CA GLU A 312 35.63 24.11 13.72
C GLU A 312 34.18 24.27 13.23
N SER A 313 33.90 24.06 11.94
CA SER A 313 32.57 24.27 11.35
C SER A 313 31.81 22.95 11.13
N ARG A 314 30.50 22.99 11.43
CA ARG A 314 29.54 21.91 11.16
C ARG A 314 28.94 22.08 9.76
N ILE A 315 28.97 21.01 8.96
CA ILE A 315 28.36 20.95 7.62
C ILE A 315 27.01 20.25 7.75
N SER A 316 25.98 20.65 7.00
CA SER A 316 24.71 19.92 7.04
C SER A 316 24.79 18.62 6.24
N GLY A 317 24.41 17.50 6.88
CA GLY A 317 24.31 16.16 6.30
C GLY A 317 22.87 15.72 6.00
N GLY A 318 21.91 16.64 6.04
CA GLY A 318 20.48 16.36 5.80
C GLY A 318 19.61 16.34 7.06
N VAL A 319 18.55 15.55 6.97
CA VAL A 319 17.60 15.29 8.06
C VAL A 319 17.44 13.77 8.24
N LEU A 320 17.14 13.36 9.47
CA LEU A 320 16.87 11.98 9.81
C LEU A 320 15.49 11.89 10.48
N ILE A 321 14.59 11.11 9.87
CA ILE A 321 13.39 10.60 10.52
C ILE A 321 13.54 9.08 10.64
N ALA A 322 13.44 8.55 11.85
CA ALA A 322 13.43 7.12 12.11
C ALA A 322 12.55 6.80 13.32
N HIS A 323 11.62 5.86 13.17
CA HIS A 323 10.63 5.56 14.19
C HIS A 323 11.19 4.62 15.26
N GLY A 324 10.92 4.95 16.52
CA GLY A 324 11.16 4.06 17.64
C GLY A 324 10.06 3.02 17.81
N ARG A 325 10.26 2.05 18.70
CA ARG A 325 9.27 0.99 18.88
C ARG A 325 8.01 1.55 19.55
N SER A 326 6.86 1.29 18.95
CA SER A 326 5.57 1.46 19.61
C SER A 326 5.45 0.44 20.75
N ILE A 327 4.96 0.87 21.91
CA ILE A 327 4.61 -0.04 23.03
C ILE A 327 3.54 -1.08 22.62
N ARG A 328 2.88 -0.90 21.47
CA ARG A 328 1.93 -1.88 20.91
C ARG A 328 2.59 -3.02 20.10
N ASP A 329 3.88 -2.95 19.80
CA ASP A 329 4.58 -3.99 19.04
C ASP A 329 5.07 -5.14 19.94
N ASP A 330 4.10 -5.79 20.60
CA ASP A 330 4.26 -7.06 21.35
C ASP A 330 4.57 -8.26 20.42
N SER A 331 4.81 -8.02 19.13
CA SER A 331 5.36 -9.00 18.20
C SER A 331 6.80 -9.35 18.63
N ALA A 332 6.92 -10.57 19.17
CA ALA A 332 8.16 -11.10 19.72
C ALA A 332 9.30 -11.15 18.69
N THR A 333 10.45 -10.62 19.12
CA THR A 333 11.79 -11.14 18.79
C THR A 333 12.11 -11.47 17.33
N THR A 334 11.86 -10.52 16.42
CA THR A 334 12.68 -10.41 15.19
C THR A 334 13.44 -9.10 15.26
N ALA A 335 14.77 -9.17 15.42
CA ALA A 335 15.62 -7.98 15.28
C ALA A 335 15.52 -7.50 13.83
N GLN A 336 14.86 -6.37 13.60
CA GLN A 336 14.84 -5.76 12.27
C GLN A 336 16.27 -5.45 11.84
N PRO A 337 16.61 -5.68 10.55
CA PRO A 337 17.91 -5.28 10.03
C PRO A 337 18.09 -3.76 10.21
N PRO A 338 19.31 -3.29 10.53
CA PRO A 338 19.55 -1.87 10.74
C PRO A 338 19.28 -1.10 9.44
N THR A 339 18.63 0.06 9.56
CA THR A 339 18.38 0.95 8.43
C THR A 339 19.63 1.78 8.15
N ARG A 340 19.91 2.03 6.86
CA ARG A 340 21.06 2.82 6.41
C ARG A 340 20.56 4.06 5.68
N HIS A 341 21.09 5.21 6.08
CA HIS A 341 20.70 6.51 5.58
C HIS A 341 21.92 7.18 4.95
N ASP A 342 21.77 7.65 3.72
CA ASP A 342 22.82 8.40 3.04
C ASP A 342 22.89 9.83 3.60
N LEU A 343 24.10 10.30 3.85
CA LEU A 343 24.34 11.72 4.14
C LEU A 343 24.05 12.53 2.88
N THR A 344 23.13 13.48 2.99
CA THR A 344 22.65 14.28 1.85
C THR A 344 23.13 15.73 1.94
N PRO A 345 23.47 16.37 0.82
CA PRO A 345 23.81 17.79 0.83
C PRO A 345 22.54 18.61 1.00
N ALA A 346 22.25 19.04 2.22
CA ALA A 346 21.18 19.99 2.48
C ALA A 346 21.59 21.40 2.06
N MET A 347 20.60 22.28 1.84
CA MET A 347 20.84 23.72 1.87
C MET A 347 21.27 24.14 3.28
N GLY A 348 22.58 24.32 3.45
CA GLY A 348 23.22 24.77 4.68
C GLY A 348 24.46 25.59 4.36
N PRO A 349 25.15 26.12 5.39
CA PRO A 349 26.44 26.78 5.18
C PRO A 349 27.43 25.76 4.60
N ALA A 350 27.93 26.07 3.40
CA ALA A 350 29.12 25.43 2.87
C ALA A 350 30.32 25.73 3.79
N LEU A 351 31.33 24.86 3.80
CA LEU A 351 32.61 25.21 4.42
C LEU A 351 33.14 26.53 3.81
N PRO A 352 33.57 27.50 4.64
CA PRO A 352 34.29 28.66 4.15
C PRO A 352 35.53 28.23 3.35
N GLU A 353 35.83 28.96 2.28
CA GLU A 353 37.02 28.67 1.46
C GLU A 353 38.30 28.75 2.32
N GLY A 354 39.22 27.82 2.10
CA GLY A 354 40.48 27.72 2.84
C GLY A 354 40.41 26.98 4.18
N VAL A 355 39.24 26.54 4.67
CA VAL A 355 39.14 25.77 5.93
C VAL A 355 39.74 24.36 5.82
N ILE A 356 39.79 23.79 4.61
CA ILE A 356 40.50 22.53 4.33
C ILE A 356 41.58 22.81 3.27
N ASP A 357 42.82 23.01 3.72
CA ASP A 357 43.96 23.32 2.85
C ASP A 357 44.25 22.27 1.78
N ARG A 358 44.01 20.99 2.09
CA ARG A 358 44.42 19.84 1.27
C ARG A 358 43.39 18.71 1.30
N PRO A 359 43.02 18.16 0.13
CA PRO A 359 42.37 16.85 0.00
C PRO A 359 43.20 15.74 0.67
N GLY A 360 42.54 14.64 1.04
CA GLY A 360 43.14 13.48 1.69
C GLY A 360 42.18 12.78 2.63
N ARG A 361 42.69 11.74 3.31
CA ARG A 361 41.95 11.01 4.34
C ARG A 361 41.79 11.89 5.58
N ARG A 362 40.56 12.06 6.06
CA ARG A 362 40.19 12.77 7.29
C ARG A 362 39.31 11.88 8.15
N ALA A 363 39.26 12.11 9.46
CA ALA A 363 38.20 11.57 10.29
C ALA A 363 36.98 12.51 10.23
N ILE A 364 35.78 11.94 10.16
CA ILE A 364 34.50 12.66 10.25
C ILE A 364 33.59 11.98 11.27
N ARG A 365 32.68 12.73 11.88
CA ARG A 365 31.60 12.18 12.71
C ARG A 365 30.28 12.85 12.39
N VAL A 366 29.19 12.18 12.72
CA VAL A 366 27.83 12.71 12.59
C VAL A 366 27.33 13.15 13.97
N ILE A 367 26.64 14.27 13.99
CA ILE A 367 25.94 14.80 15.15
C ILE A 367 24.47 15.01 14.78
N LEU A 368 23.59 14.41 15.57
CA LEU A 368 22.14 14.56 15.45
C LEU A 368 21.66 15.54 16.51
N ILE A 369 20.98 16.59 16.08
CA ILE A 369 20.30 17.56 16.95
C ILE A 369 18.80 17.47 16.68
N ALA A 370 18.00 17.30 17.73
CA ALA A 370 16.55 17.20 17.62
C ALA A 370 15.95 18.43 16.92
N ASP A 371 15.02 18.21 15.98
CA ASP A 371 14.19 19.28 15.41
C ASP A 371 12.70 18.95 15.66
N PRO A 372 12.09 19.58 16.68
CA PRO A 372 10.68 19.40 16.98
C PRO A 372 9.76 19.71 15.80
N ASN A 373 10.10 20.69 14.94
CA ASN A 373 9.30 21.00 13.75
C ASN A 373 9.27 19.80 12.80
N LEU A 374 10.43 19.20 12.55
CA LEU A 374 10.55 17.97 11.74
C LEU A 374 9.71 16.82 12.36
N GLY A 375 9.73 16.69 13.69
CA GLY A 375 8.90 15.72 14.40
C GLY A 375 7.39 15.90 14.16
N TRP A 376 6.90 17.13 14.01
CA TRP A 376 5.49 17.39 13.67
C TRP A 376 5.14 17.07 12.22
N THR A 377 6.11 17.17 11.28
CA THR A 377 5.85 16.89 9.85
C THR A 377 5.45 15.45 9.59
N ASP A 378 6.00 14.49 10.34
CA ASP A 378 5.65 13.08 10.21
C ASP A 378 4.55 12.69 11.22
N PRO A 379 3.42 12.09 10.79
CA PRO A 379 2.32 11.72 11.70
C PRO A 379 2.58 10.47 12.54
N GLU A 380 3.56 9.64 12.19
CA GLU A 380 3.90 8.40 12.90
C GLU A 380 4.85 8.63 14.07
N VAL A 381 5.64 9.73 14.04
CA VAL A 381 6.46 10.19 15.17
C VAL A 381 5.59 10.48 16.40
N ARG A 382 5.97 9.97 17.57
CA ARG A 382 5.23 10.07 18.84
C ARG A 382 6.01 10.79 19.93
N SER A 383 7.32 10.59 19.96
CA SER A 383 8.22 11.21 20.93
C SER A 383 9.63 11.29 20.36
N VAL A 384 10.15 12.50 20.21
CA VAL A 384 11.50 12.76 19.70
C VAL A 384 12.48 12.75 20.86
N TRP A 385 13.59 12.03 20.73
CA TRP A 385 14.70 12.12 21.70
C TRP A 385 15.27 13.56 21.72
N PRO A 386 15.41 14.23 22.88
CA PRO A 386 15.87 15.62 22.96
C PRO A 386 17.38 15.81 22.96
N GLY A 387 18.15 14.78 23.30
CA GLY A 387 19.60 14.91 23.52
C GLY A 387 20.38 14.88 22.21
N GLU A 388 21.51 15.60 22.16
CA GLU A 388 22.45 15.50 21.03
C GLU A 388 23.03 14.08 20.98
N ILE A 389 22.98 13.43 19.81
CA ILE A 389 23.60 12.11 19.59
C ILE A 389 24.84 12.30 18.71
N GLN A 390 26.01 11.94 19.22
CA GLN A 390 27.28 11.99 18.47
C GLN A 390 27.70 10.56 18.10
N THR A 391 28.08 10.34 16.85
CA THR A 391 28.71 9.06 16.44
C THR A 391 30.21 9.07 16.75
N ASP A 392 30.81 7.88 16.75
CA ASP A 392 32.25 7.72 16.66
C ASP A 392 32.82 8.37 15.38
N TRP A 393 34.12 8.67 15.42
CA TRP A 393 34.89 9.15 14.29
C TRP A 393 35.18 8.02 13.29
N VAL A 394 34.83 8.24 12.02
CA VAL A 394 35.06 7.30 10.91
C VAL A 394 35.92 7.98 9.85
N ALA A 395 36.81 7.23 9.21
CA ALA A 395 37.63 7.76 8.14
C ALA A 395 36.80 8.03 6.87
N ALA A 396 37.06 9.15 6.20
CA ALA A 396 36.49 9.49 4.91
C ALA A 396 37.56 10.07 3.96
N GLU A 397 37.38 9.89 2.65
CA GLU A 397 38.27 10.41 1.61
C GLU A 397 37.74 11.77 1.11
N VAL A 398 38.39 12.88 1.50
CA VAL A 398 38.09 14.21 0.95
C VAL A 398 38.87 14.38 -0.34
N VAL A 399 38.16 14.59 -1.45
CA VAL A 399 38.71 14.82 -2.79
C VAL A 399 38.39 16.23 -3.28
N ARG A 400 39.09 16.66 -4.32
CA ARG A 400 38.72 17.81 -5.14
C ARG A 400 37.98 17.33 -6.39
N ARG A 401 36.99 18.10 -6.84
CA ARG A 401 36.14 17.83 -8.01
C ARG A 401 36.93 17.76 -9.32
#